data_AF-A0A2W4PMS8-F1
#
_entry.id   AF-A0A2W4PMS8-F1
#
_cell.length_a   1.000
_cell.length_b   1.000
_cell.length_c   1.000
_cell.angle_alpha   90.00
_cell.angle_beta   90.00
_cell.angle_gamma   90.00
#
_symmetry.space_group_name_H-M   'P 1'
#
loop_
_entity.id
_entity.type
_entity.pdbx_description
1 polymer ?
#
loop_
_entity_poly.entity_id
_entity_poly.type
_entity_poly.pdbx_seq_one_letter_code
_entity_poly.pdbx_strand_id
1 'polypeptide(L)'
;MPFQAHVELLRVFLEGRDRITGSIQSLLEAKQKPAAWREEKALLAHLFEEAFFAPDIVTAEQQALRGELQRAHWARGFRPKAAEGRNNDLPDAGEMMARAFLYWQQTRWPGNEVRRRYAHGLFNLYLLRALELLSMRIWDEGPDGAAPRLALVQQLLDELWRTSPADQPVLVRDARWLIPIAQSPTTSELHGYFDVAAQLATSLTEEDRLEVHRATIALAGGHLRSQLRYYHMQGTPLDDRELVLTSRRSNALDFSLTIEGLVPLMQAYEAACREGAGERRQRLASAILQGISADPELFVNRLDLLGPYTMIEPMFISGDGPVELTPRGQRQVRL
;
A
#
# COMPACT_ATOMS: atom_id res chain seq x y z
N MET A 1 18.97 4.83 -11.02
CA MET A 1 18.08 5.39 -12.05
C MET A 1 17.26 6.50 -11.43
N PRO A 2 17.17 7.69 -12.04
CA PRO A 2 16.79 8.89 -11.33
C PRO A 2 15.29 8.99 -11.09
N PHE A 3 14.91 9.29 -9.85
CA PHE A 3 13.56 9.64 -9.40
C PHE A 3 12.86 10.63 -10.36
N GLN A 4 13.59 11.63 -10.84
CA GLN A 4 13.05 12.68 -11.71
C GLN A 4 12.50 12.15 -13.03
N ALA A 5 13.12 11.14 -13.63
CA ALA A 5 12.64 10.58 -14.91
C ALA A 5 11.23 9.96 -14.76
N HIS A 6 10.96 9.35 -13.60
CA HIS A 6 9.63 8.83 -13.30
C HIS A 6 8.62 9.96 -13.02
N VAL A 7 9.03 11.04 -12.34
CA VAL A 7 8.18 12.22 -12.16
C VAL A 7 7.71 12.77 -13.51
N GLU A 8 8.64 12.96 -14.45
CA GLU A 8 8.28 13.47 -15.78
C GLU A 8 7.39 12.49 -16.56
N LEU A 9 7.64 11.18 -16.45
CA LEU A 9 6.77 10.17 -17.06
C LEU A 9 5.34 10.26 -16.53
N LEU A 10 5.17 10.37 -15.21
CA LEU A 10 3.83 10.46 -14.61
C LEU A 10 3.11 11.76 -14.99
N ARG A 11 3.84 12.88 -15.18
CA ARG A 11 3.26 14.11 -15.74
C ARG A 11 2.74 13.91 -17.16
N VAL A 12 3.51 13.25 -18.03
CA VAL A 12 3.06 12.91 -19.38
C VAL A 12 1.78 12.09 -19.35
N PHE A 13 1.66 11.11 -18.44
CA PHE A 13 0.42 10.36 -18.30
C PHE A 13 -0.76 11.21 -17.84
N LEU A 14 -0.55 12.12 -16.88
CA LEU A 14 -1.57 13.04 -16.38
C LEU A 14 -2.06 14.00 -17.48
N GLU A 15 -1.14 14.58 -18.24
CA GLU A 15 -1.45 15.44 -19.40
C GLU A 15 -2.16 14.66 -20.52
N GLY A 16 -1.77 13.39 -20.72
CA GLY A 16 -2.34 12.48 -21.71
C GLY A 16 -3.63 11.76 -21.27
N ARG A 17 -4.22 12.11 -20.13
CA ARG A 17 -5.36 11.38 -19.52
C ARG A 17 -6.47 11.03 -20.49
N ASP A 18 -6.99 12.01 -21.24
CA ASP A 18 -8.15 11.78 -22.12
C ASP A 18 -7.85 10.77 -23.23
N ARG A 19 -6.64 10.84 -23.79
CA ARG A 19 -6.17 9.88 -24.79
C ARG A 19 -6.00 8.49 -24.21
N ILE A 20 -5.32 8.38 -23.06
CA ILE A 20 -5.05 7.09 -22.41
C ILE A 20 -6.37 6.44 -21.98
N THR A 21 -7.28 7.19 -21.37
CA THR A 21 -8.59 6.68 -20.96
C THR A 21 -9.47 6.32 -22.15
N GLY A 22 -9.36 7.03 -23.28
CA GLY A 22 -9.97 6.64 -24.55
C GLY A 22 -9.44 5.31 -25.10
N SER A 23 -8.11 5.08 -25.02
CA SER A 23 -7.49 3.79 -25.37
C SER A 23 -7.95 2.67 -24.45
N ILE A 24 -7.96 2.88 -23.12
CA ILE A 24 -8.47 1.92 -22.14
C ILE A 24 -9.95 1.61 -22.41
N GLN A 25 -10.77 2.62 -22.68
CA GLN A 25 -12.18 2.44 -23.03
C GLN A 25 -12.32 1.60 -24.31
N SER A 26 -11.50 1.85 -25.32
CA SER A 26 -11.52 1.09 -26.58
C SER A 26 -11.21 -0.39 -26.34
N LEU A 27 -10.27 -0.70 -25.44
CA LEU A 27 -10.01 -2.07 -25.00
C LEU A 27 -11.22 -2.69 -24.29
N LEU A 28 -11.90 -1.93 -23.42
CA LEU A 28 -13.15 -2.38 -22.77
C LEU A 28 -14.34 -2.49 -23.74
N GLU A 29 -14.25 -1.89 -24.92
CA GLU A 29 -15.26 -1.95 -25.98
C GLU A 29 -15.08 -3.12 -26.94
N ALA A 30 -13.84 -3.60 -27.10
CA ALA A 30 -13.53 -4.76 -27.91
C ALA A 30 -14.37 -5.95 -27.44
N LYS A 31 -15.49 -6.19 -28.13
CA LYS A 31 -16.43 -7.31 -27.90
C LYS A 31 -15.83 -8.65 -28.33
N GLN A 32 -14.52 -8.82 -28.23
CA GLN A 32 -13.94 -10.13 -28.45
C GLN A 32 -14.24 -10.97 -27.21
N LYS A 33 -15.32 -11.76 -27.31
CA LYS A 33 -15.56 -12.92 -26.45
C LYS A 33 -14.58 -14.00 -26.89
N PRO A 34 -13.57 -14.30 -26.07
CA PRO A 34 -13.27 -15.69 -25.82
C PRO A 34 -13.12 -16.01 -24.35
N ALA A 35 -13.50 -17.24 -24.01
CA ALA A 35 -13.19 -17.91 -22.74
C ALA A 35 -11.68 -17.88 -22.41
N ALA A 36 -10.82 -17.63 -23.41
CA ALA A 36 -9.36 -17.54 -23.31
C ALA A 36 -8.83 -16.35 -22.48
N TRP A 37 -9.60 -15.27 -22.25
CA TRP A 37 -9.06 -14.10 -21.52
C TRP A 37 -8.87 -14.37 -20.03
N ARG A 38 -9.52 -15.43 -19.51
CA ARG A 38 -9.25 -15.95 -18.16
C ARG A 38 -7.86 -16.61 -18.07
N GLU A 39 -7.37 -17.16 -19.19
CA GLU A 39 -6.06 -17.82 -19.33
C GLU A 39 -4.96 -16.82 -19.74
N GLU A 40 -5.31 -15.67 -20.33
CA GLU A 40 -4.38 -14.67 -20.85
C GLU A 40 -4.31 -13.37 -20.02
N LYS A 41 -4.38 -13.44 -18.69
CA LYS A 41 -4.26 -12.27 -17.80
C LYS A 41 -3.03 -11.40 -18.11
N ALA A 42 -1.92 -12.04 -18.45
CA ALA A 42 -0.68 -11.35 -18.81
C ALA A 42 -0.81 -10.52 -20.10
N LEU A 43 -1.54 -11.02 -21.10
CA LEU A 43 -1.82 -10.26 -22.32
C LEU A 43 -2.70 -9.05 -22.02
N LEU A 44 -3.71 -9.22 -21.17
CA LEU A 44 -4.60 -8.14 -20.73
C LEU A 44 -3.84 -7.02 -20.02
N ALA A 45 -2.98 -7.37 -19.06
CA ALA A 45 -2.12 -6.41 -18.37
C ALA A 45 -1.18 -5.70 -19.36
N HIS A 46 -0.59 -6.45 -20.31
CA HIS A 46 0.26 -5.88 -21.34
C HIS A 46 -0.48 -4.88 -22.24
N LEU A 47 -1.64 -5.25 -22.79
CA LEU A 47 -2.47 -4.37 -23.63
C LEU A 47 -2.97 -3.14 -22.86
N PHE A 48 -3.30 -3.31 -21.59
CA PHE A 48 -3.66 -2.19 -20.72
C PHE A 48 -2.48 -1.22 -20.56
N GLU A 49 -1.28 -1.72 -20.26
CA GLU A 49 -0.09 -0.88 -20.16
C GLU A 49 0.31 -0.22 -21.49
N GLU A 50 0.07 -0.87 -22.65
CA GLU A 50 0.28 -0.24 -23.96
C GLU A 50 -0.54 1.04 -24.13
N ALA A 51 -1.69 1.18 -23.45
CA ALA A 51 -2.46 2.42 -23.48
C ALA A 51 -1.70 3.61 -22.89
N PHE A 52 -0.76 3.38 -21.97
CA PHE A 52 0.11 4.41 -21.38
C PHE A 52 1.39 4.62 -22.18
N PHE A 53 1.94 3.53 -22.73
CA PHE A 53 3.26 3.47 -23.33
C PHE A 53 3.24 3.44 -24.87
N ALA A 54 2.14 3.90 -25.47
CA ALA A 54 2.06 4.00 -26.92
C ALA A 54 3.12 5.00 -27.45
N PRO A 55 3.76 4.73 -28.62
CA PRO A 55 4.88 5.55 -29.13
C PRO A 55 4.54 7.02 -29.42
N ASP A 56 3.25 7.33 -29.50
CA ASP A 56 2.69 8.65 -29.74
C ASP A 56 2.36 9.40 -28.43
N ILE A 57 2.54 8.75 -27.27
CA ILE A 57 2.39 9.31 -25.92
C ILE A 57 3.75 9.51 -25.26
N VAL A 58 4.63 8.51 -25.34
CA VAL A 58 5.93 8.49 -24.64
C VAL A 58 7.11 8.44 -25.59
N THR A 59 8.25 8.95 -25.14
CA THR A 59 9.53 8.82 -25.85
C THR A 59 10.14 7.42 -25.66
N ALA A 60 11.14 7.07 -26.48
CA ALA A 60 11.89 5.82 -26.33
C ALA A 60 12.59 5.71 -24.95
N GLU A 61 13.07 6.83 -24.40
CA GLU A 61 13.67 6.87 -23.06
C GLU A 61 12.63 6.60 -21.97
N GLN A 62 11.44 7.18 -22.11
CA GLN A 62 10.32 6.96 -21.21
C GLN A 62 9.80 5.51 -21.29
N GLN A 63 9.80 4.91 -22.49
CA GLN A 63 9.47 3.50 -22.68
C GLN A 63 10.37 2.57 -21.85
N ALA A 64 11.66 2.92 -21.74
CA ALA A 64 12.62 2.13 -20.98
C ALA A 64 12.35 2.13 -19.46
N LEU A 65 11.56 3.09 -18.95
CA LEU A 65 11.15 3.14 -17.54
C LEU A 65 10.02 2.15 -17.19
N ARG A 66 9.45 1.47 -18.20
CA ARG A 66 8.34 0.53 -17.99
C ARG A 66 8.72 -0.62 -17.06
N GLY A 67 7.95 -0.75 -15.97
CA GLY A 67 8.17 -1.75 -14.92
C GLY A 67 9.41 -1.53 -14.05
N GLU A 68 10.19 -0.46 -14.25
CA GLU A 68 11.39 -0.18 -13.45
C GLU A 68 11.06 0.07 -11.98
N LEU A 69 10.00 0.84 -11.70
CA LEU A 69 9.54 1.08 -10.32
C LEU A 69 9.20 -0.22 -9.60
N GLN A 70 8.54 -1.16 -10.28
CA GLN A 70 8.17 -2.45 -9.69
C GLN A 70 9.41 -3.33 -9.48
N ARG A 71 10.32 -3.40 -10.46
CA ARG A 71 11.60 -4.12 -10.31
C ARG A 71 12.41 -3.58 -9.14
N ALA A 72 12.52 -2.26 -9.01
CA ALA A 72 13.23 -1.62 -7.92
C ALA A 72 12.58 -1.90 -6.55
N HIS A 73 11.26 -1.90 -6.48
CA HIS A 73 10.50 -2.23 -5.27
C HIS A 73 10.70 -3.69 -4.86
N TRP A 74 10.67 -4.63 -5.80
CA TRP A 74 10.96 -6.04 -5.55
C TRP A 74 12.41 -6.27 -5.11
N ALA A 75 13.37 -5.57 -5.73
CA ALA A 75 14.78 -5.65 -5.36
C ALA A 75 15.05 -5.14 -3.93
N ARG A 76 14.10 -4.39 -3.35
CA ARG A 76 14.14 -3.89 -1.97
C ARG A 76 13.41 -4.82 -0.97
N GLY A 77 13.09 -6.04 -1.38
CA GLY A 77 12.48 -7.06 -0.50
C GLY A 77 10.97 -7.05 -0.43
N PHE A 78 10.28 -6.23 -1.22
CA PHE A 78 8.82 -6.17 -1.23
C PHE A 78 8.17 -7.04 -2.31
N ARG A 79 8.89 -8.04 -2.84
CA ARG A 79 8.33 -8.97 -3.81
C ARG A 79 7.26 -9.84 -3.14
N PRO A 80 6.00 -9.84 -3.62
CA PRO A 80 4.96 -10.68 -3.06
C PRO A 80 5.26 -12.17 -3.21
N LYS A 81 4.84 -12.97 -2.23
CA LYS A 81 4.83 -14.43 -2.34
C LYS A 81 3.92 -14.85 -3.48
N ALA A 82 4.43 -15.72 -4.36
CA ALA A 82 3.63 -16.36 -5.39
C ALA A 82 2.51 -17.19 -4.75
N ALA A 83 1.28 -17.00 -5.21
CA ALA A 83 0.12 -17.77 -4.80
C ALA A 83 -0.63 -18.26 -6.05
N GLU A 84 -0.83 -19.57 -6.15
CA GLU A 84 -1.50 -20.16 -7.32
C GLU A 84 -2.91 -19.58 -7.49
N GLY A 85 -3.17 -19.04 -8.68
CA GLY A 85 -4.48 -18.49 -9.05
C GLY A 85 -4.92 -17.24 -8.29
N ARG A 86 -4.07 -16.65 -7.42
CA ARG A 86 -4.40 -15.46 -6.62
C ARG A 86 -3.39 -14.35 -6.87
N ASN A 87 -3.88 -13.15 -7.20
CA ASN A 87 -3.04 -11.97 -7.10
C ASN A 87 -2.83 -11.66 -5.61
N ASN A 88 -1.59 -11.80 -5.15
CA ASN A 88 -1.16 -11.56 -3.77
C ASN A 88 -0.35 -10.26 -3.67
N ASP A 89 -0.26 -9.47 -4.75
CA ASP A 89 0.29 -8.12 -4.72
C ASP A 89 -0.82 -7.09 -4.43
N LEU A 90 -0.43 -5.84 -4.28
CA LEU A 90 -1.31 -4.68 -4.25
C LEU A 90 -2.20 -4.63 -5.51
N PRO A 91 -3.36 -3.96 -5.44
CA PRO A 91 -4.32 -3.91 -6.55
C PRO A 91 -3.68 -3.43 -7.85
N ASP A 92 -3.63 -4.34 -8.84
CA ASP A 92 -3.12 -4.08 -10.18
C ASP A 92 -4.26 -3.71 -11.13
N ALA A 93 -4.06 -2.68 -11.97
CA ALA A 93 -5.09 -2.19 -12.87
C ALA A 93 -5.41 -3.20 -14.00
N GLY A 94 -4.42 -3.97 -14.48
CA GLY A 94 -4.63 -5.06 -15.42
C GLY A 94 -5.48 -6.19 -14.82
N GLU A 95 -5.21 -6.59 -13.57
CA GLU A 95 -6.03 -7.56 -12.83
C GLU A 95 -7.46 -7.03 -12.57
N MET A 96 -7.64 -5.75 -12.25
CA MET A 96 -8.97 -5.17 -12.10
C MET A 96 -9.75 -5.21 -13.41
N MET A 97 -9.09 -4.86 -14.52
CA MET A 97 -9.66 -4.97 -15.85
C MET A 97 -10.07 -6.41 -16.18
N ALA A 98 -9.22 -7.40 -15.89
CA ALA A 98 -9.52 -8.81 -16.08
C ALA A 98 -10.75 -9.25 -15.26
N ARG A 99 -10.86 -8.80 -14.00
CA ARG A 99 -12.03 -9.06 -13.14
C ARG A 99 -13.31 -8.43 -13.68
N ALA A 100 -13.23 -7.22 -14.22
CA ALA A 100 -14.39 -6.56 -14.84
C ALA A 100 -14.88 -7.34 -16.06
N PHE A 101 -14.00 -7.80 -16.94
CA PHE A 101 -14.38 -8.66 -18.05
C PHE A 101 -15.07 -9.94 -17.59
N LEU A 102 -14.49 -10.63 -16.59
CA LEU A 102 -15.09 -11.83 -16.02
C LEU A 102 -16.50 -11.56 -15.48
N TYR A 103 -16.67 -10.48 -14.73
CA TYR A 103 -17.95 -10.10 -14.16
C TYR A 103 -18.99 -9.75 -15.24
N TRP A 104 -18.62 -8.96 -16.25
CA TRP A 104 -19.53 -8.56 -17.33
C TRP A 104 -19.89 -9.69 -18.29
N GLN A 105 -19.03 -10.70 -18.42
CA GLN A 105 -19.34 -11.94 -19.14
C GLN A 105 -20.41 -12.76 -18.42
N GLN A 106 -20.37 -12.81 -17.09
CA GLN A 106 -21.33 -13.57 -16.27
C GLN A 106 -22.65 -12.82 -16.04
N THR A 107 -22.64 -11.50 -16.22
CA THR A 107 -23.81 -10.64 -15.99
C THR A 107 -24.28 -10.02 -17.29
N ARG A 108 -24.08 -8.71 -17.46
CA ARG A 108 -24.42 -7.96 -18.65
C ARG A 108 -23.27 -7.03 -18.98
N TRP A 109 -22.98 -6.89 -20.27
CA TRP A 109 -22.03 -5.89 -20.74
C TRP A 109 -22.53 -4.48 -20.44
N PRO A 110 -21.73 -3.62 -19.79
CA PRO A 110 -22.15 -2.26 -19.44
C PRO A 110 -22.38 -1.39 -20.67
N GLY A 111 -23.04 -0.24 -20.48
CA GLY A 111 -23.12 0.82 -21.50
C GLY A 111 -21.80 1.59 -21.66
N ASN A 112 -21.73 2.47 -22.66
CA ASN A 112 -20.55 3.31 -22.93
C ASN A 112 -20.17 4.17 -21.69
N GLU A 113 -21.15 4.88 -21.12
CA GLU A 113 -20.97 5.73 -19.93
C GLU A 113 -20.26 5.01 -18.77
N VAL A 114 -20.67 3.77 -18.48
CA VAL A 114 -20.10 2.96 -17.39
C VAL A 114 -18.69 2.50 -17.73
N ARG A 115 -18.42 2.09 -18.98
CA ARG A 115 -17.05 1.73 -19.39
C ARG A 115 -16.10 2.91 -19.35
N ARG A 116 -16.55 4.08 -19.78
CA ARG A 116 -15.78 5.33 -19.69
C ARG A 116 -15.40 5.62 -18.25
N ARG A 117 -16.36 5.62 -17.32
CA ARG A 117 -16.09 5.83 -15.88
C ARG A 117 -15.13 4.78 -15.33
N TYR A 118 -15.28 3.54 -15.74
CA TYR A 118 -14.38 2.46 -15.33
C TYR A 118 -12.96 2.66 -15.88
N ALA A 119 -12.81 3.12 -17.13
CA ALA A 119 -11.51 3.45 -17.72
C ALA A 119 -10.79 4.57 -16.94
N HIS A 120 -11.50 5.61 -16.50
CA HIS A 120 -10.93 6.62 -15.60
C HIS A 120 -10.51 6.02 -14.25
N GLY A 121 -11.31 5.12 -13.69
CA GLY A 121 -10.97 4.39 -12.46
C GLY A 121 -9.69 3.56 -12.61
N LEU A 122 -9.55 2.81 -13.71
CA LEU A 122 -8.35 2.03 -14.02
C LEU A 122 -7.12 2.92 -14.24
N PHE A 123 -7.30 4.07 -14.91
CA PHE A 123 -6.23 5.06 -15.05
C PHE A 123 -5.75 5.56 -13.69
N ASN A 124 -6.69 5.97 -12.83
CA ASN A 124 -6.37 6.47 -11.50
C ASN A 124 -5.67 5.41 -10.64
N LEU A 125 -6.11 4.16 -10.74
CA LEU A 125 -5.50 3.04 -10.04
C LEU A 125 -4.06 2.78 -10.51
N TYR A 126 -3.82 2.82 -11.82
CA TYR A 126 -2.46 2.66 -12.37
C TYR A 126 -1.52 3.78 -11.91
N LEU A 127 -1.97 5.04 -11.94
CA LEU A 127 -1.20 6.18 -11.47
C LEU A 127 -0.91 6.10 -9.97
N LEU A 128 -1.91 5.70 -9.15
CA LEU A 128 -1.70 5.47 -7.72
C LEU A 128 -0.66 4.39 -7.48
N ARG A 129 -0.73 3.27 -8.20
CA ARG A 129 0.28 2.20 -8.09
C ARG A 129 1.67 2.71 -8.42
N ALA A 130 1.82 3.54 -9.46
CA ALA A 130 3.10 4.14 -9.79
C ALA A 130 3.58 5.13 -8.70
N LEU A 131 2.67 5.93 -8.12
CA LEU A 131 2.99 6.87 -7.04
C LEU A 131 3.37 6.15 -5.73
N GLU A 132 2.72 5.04 -5.40
CA GLU A 132 3.11 4.15 -4.30
C GLU A 132 4.57 3.70 -4.46
N LEU A 133 4.91 3.15 -5.62
CA LEU A 133 6.26 2.67 -5.89
C LEU A 133 7.28 3.82 -5.93
N LEU A 134 6.91 4.97 -6.48
CA LEU A 134 7.74 6.17 -6.50
C LEU A 134 7.96 6.75 -5.10
N SER A 135 6.98 6.65 -4.20
CA SER A 135 7.13 7.07 -2.80
C SER A 135 8.24 6.30 -2.08
N MET A 136 8.50 5.06 -2.48
CA MET A 136 9.59 4.23 -1.95
C MET A 136 10.96 4.61 -2.51
N ARG A 137 11.02 5.54 -3.47
CA ARG A 137 12.23 6.04 -4.15
C ARG A 137 12.63 7.44 -3.66
N ILE A 138 11.93 8.03 -2.70
CA ILE A 138 12.28 9.38 -2.19
C ILE A 138 13.67 9.42 -1.54
N TRP A 139 14.18 8.28 -1.09
CA TRP A 139 15.51 8.12 -0.50
C TRP A 139 16.60 7.71 -1.50
N ASP A 140 16.28 7.69 -2.79
CA ASP A 140 17.29 7.48 -3.82
C ASP A 140 18.43 8.49 -3.65
N GLU A 141 19.68 8.05 -3.83
CA GLU A 141 20.86 8.93 -3.72
C GLU A 141 21.09 9.52 -2.32
N GLY A 142 20.36 9.04 -1.30
CA GLY A 142 20.56 9.41 0.10
C GLY A 142 19.33 10.08 0.76
N PRO A 143 19.39 10.27 2.09
CA PRO A 143 18.27 10.77 2.89
C PRO A 143 17.96 12.27 2.66
N ASP A 144 18.95 13.08 2.29
CA ASP A 144 18.82 14.54 2.21
C ASP A 144 17.79 15.00 1.16
N GLY A 145 17.54 14.19 0.13
CA GLY A 145 16.55 14.47 -0.90
C GLY A 145 15.13 13.97 -0.60
N ALA A 146 14.89 13.34 0.55
CA ALA A 146 13.61 12.70 0.83
C ALA A 146 12.43 13.68 0.90
N ALA A 147 12.56 14.78 1.65
CA ALA A 147 11.52 15.78 1.81
C ALA A 147 11.10 16.47 0.49
N PRO A 148 12.03 17.02 -0.34
CA PRO A 148 11.64 17.63 -1.61
C PRO A 148 11.04 16.61 -2.59
N ARG A 149 11.52 15.36 -2.59
CA ARG A 149 10.95 14.30 -3.44
C ARG A 149 9.56 13.88 -2.97
N LEU A 150 9.33 13.79 -1.66
CA LEU A 150 7.99 13.54 -1.11
C LEU A 150 7.00 14.64 -1.51
N ALA A 151 7.43 15.91 -1.49
CA ALA A 151 6.61 17.02 -1.99
C ALA A 151 6.28 16.89 -3.49
N LEU A 152 7.21 16.40 -4.32
CA LEU A 152 6.93 16.10 -5.73
C LEU A 152 5.90 14.97 -5.89
N VAL A 153 5.95 13.92 -5.05
CA VAL A 153 4.92 12.87 -5.04
C VAL A 153 3.56 13.45 -4.67
N GLN A 154 3.48 14.34 -3.66
CA GLN A 154 2.25 15.03 -3.29
C GLN A 154 1.70 15.87 -4.44
N GLN A 155 2.53 16.62 -5.15
CA GLN A 155 2.10 17.41 -6.31
C GLN A 155 1.48 16.55 -7.41
N LEU A 156 2.08 15.40 -7.72
CA LEU A 156 1.52 14.46 -8.70
C LEU A 156 0.20 13.84 -8.22
N LEU A 157 0.08 13.55 -6.93
CA LEU A 157 -1.15 13.04 -6.33
C LEU A 157 -2.28 14.09 -6.37
N ASP A 158 -1.97 15.35 -6.07
CA ASP A 158 -2.91 16.45 -6.16
C ASP A 158 -3.37 16.66 -7.60
N GLU A 159 -2.43 16.59 -8.56
CA GLU A 159 -2.71 16.69 -9.99
C GLU A 159 -3.60 15.55 -10.51
N LEU A 160 -3.34 14.31 -10.06
CA LEU A 160 -4.19 13.15 -10.34
C LEU A 160 -5.64 13.41 -9.94
N TRP A 161 -5.88 13.96 -8.74
CA TRP A 161 -7.24 14.21 -8.28
C TRP A 161 -7.86 15.46 -8.88
N ARG A 162 -7.07 16.51 -9.13
CA ARG A 162 -7.52 17.73 -9.79
C ARG A 162 -8.02 17.46 -11.20
N THR A 163 -7.38 16.54 -11.93
CA THR A 163 -7.73 16.16 -13.31
C THR A 163 -8.71 14.99 -13.39
N SER A 164 -9.06 14.36 -12.27
CA SER A 164 -10.03 13.27 -12.25
C SER A 164 -11.46 13.79 -12.44
N PRO A 165 -12.34 13.05 -13.14
CA PRO A 165 -13.76 13.38 -13.19
C PRO A 165 -14.37 13.50 -11.78
N ALA A 166 -15.26 14.47 -11.59
CA ALA A 166 -15.83 14.79 -10.27
C ALA A 166 -16.62 13.66 -9.60
N ASP A 167 -17.04 12.65 -10.37
CA ASP A 167 -17.74 11.47 -9.87
C ASP A 167 -16.80 10.33 -9.45
N GLN A 168 -15.48 10.50 -9.62
CA GLN A 168 -14.49 9.53 -9.15
C GLN A 168 -14.18 9.73 -7.66
N PRO A 169 -14.15 8.64 -6.87
CA PRO A 169 -13.74 8.74 -5.47
C PRO A 169 -12.25 9.05 -5.38
N VAL A 170 -11.90 9.95 -4.47
CA VAL A 170 -10.51 10.18 -4.07
C VAL A 170 -10.10 9.09 -3.09
N LEU A 171 -9.14 8.25 -3.47
CA LEU A 171 -8.72 7.08 -2.67
C LEU A 171 -7.69 7.43 -1.59
N VAL A 172 -6.70 8.25 -1.93
CA VAL A 172 -5.62 8.68 -1.02
C VAL A 172 -5.31 10.16 -1.30
N ARG A 173 -5.25 11.01 -0.27
CA ARG A 173 -5.00 12.45 -0.42
C ARG A 173 -3.60 12.90 -0.03
N ASP A 174 -2.90 12.09 0.75
CA ASP A 174 -1.64 12.46 1.36
C ASP A 174 -0.56 11.46 0.91
N ALA A 175 0.50 11.97 0.28
CA ALA A 175 1.58 11.15 -0.26
C ALA A 175 2.30 10.34 0.82
N ARG A 176 2.25 10.78 2.09
CA ARG A 176 2.82 10.04 3.23
C ARG A 176 2.10 8.72 3.47
N TRP A 177 0.85 8.59 3.05
CA TRP A 177 0.08 7.34 3.13
C TRP A 177 0.51 6.32 2.08
N LEU A 178 1.13 6.76 0.98
CA LEU A 178 1.59 5.88 -0.08
C LEU A 178 2.77 4.99 0.37
N ILE A 179 3.58 5.47 1.33
CA ILE A 179 4.73 4.73 1.88
C ILE A 179 4.29 3.44 2.58
N PRO A 180 3.38 3.44 3.59
CA PRO A 180 2.92 2.20 4.21
C PRO A 180 2.06 1.35 3.27
N ILE A 181 1.30 1.95 2.34
CA ILE A 181 0.56 1.19 1.31
C ILE A 181 1.54 0.38 0.46
N ALA A 182 2.64 0.99 0.02
CA ALA A 182 3.65 0.33 -0.80
C ALA A 182 4.38 -0.81 -0.08
N GLN A 183 4.33 -0.90 1.25
CA GLN A 183 5.07 -1.93 1.99
C GLN A 183 4.41 -3.31 1.97
N SER A 184 3.10 -3.44 1.65
CA SER A 184 2.29 -4.67 1.52
C SER A 184 2.75 -5.94 2.28
N PRO A 185 1.93 -6.54 3.16
CA PRO A 185 2.33 -7.63 4.07
C PRO A 185 2.59 -8.99 3.40
N THR A 186 2.58 -9.07 2.07
CA THR A 186 2.56 -10.34 1.33
C THR A 186 3.95 -10.86 0.92
N THR A 187 5.02 -10.18 1.29
CA THR A 187 6.42 -10.64 1.12
C THR A 187 6.84 -11.63 2.21
N SER A 188 7.88 -12.44 1.94
CA SER A 188 8.59 -13.24 2.95
C SER A 188 9.71 -12.48 3.66
N GLU A 189 10.09 -11.33 3.15
CA GLU A 189 11.31 -10.64 3.56
C GLU A 189 10.97 -9.41 4.40
N LEU A 190 11.56 -9.32 5.59
CA LEU A 190 11.32 -8.19 6.51
C LEU A 190 12.35 -7.07 6.38
N HIS A 191 13.49 -7.30 5.74
CA HIS A 191 14.59 -6.32 5.70
C HIS A 191 14.13 -4.97 5.13
N GLY A 192 13.30 -4.98 4.08
CA GLY A 192 12.77 -3.76 3.48
C GLY A 192 11.95 -2.91 4.45
N TYR A 193 11.23 -3.52 5.38
CA TYR A 193 10.47 -2.80 6.42
C TYR A 193 11.40 -2.09 7.40
N PHE A 194 12.45 -2.78 7.86
CA PHE A 194 13.44 -2.18 8.76
C PHE A 194 14.20 -1.04 8.09
N ASP A 195 14.55 -1.18 6.81
CA ASP A 195 15.21 -0.13 6.03
C ASP A 195 14.33 1.11 5.91
N VAL A 196 13.03 0.93 5.64
CA VAL A 196 12.07 2.04 5.57
C VAL A 196 11.90 2.70 6.93
N ALA A 197 11.76 1.92 8.01
CA ALA A 197 11.64 2.45 9.37
C ALA A 197 12.88 3.28 9.75
N ALA A 198 14.09 2.80 9.43
CA ALA A 198 15.34 3.53 9.67
C ALA A 198 15.41 4.83 8.87
N GLN A 199 15.01 4.80 7.60
CA GLN A 199 14.95 5.99 6.74
C GLN A 199 13.94 7.02 7.24
N LEU A 200 12.73 6.58 7.58
CA LEU A 200 11.70 7.43 8.18
C LEU A 200 12.24 8.11 9.44
N ALA A 201 12.86 7.35 10.35
CA ALA A 201 13.38 7.86 11.61
C ALA A 201 14.47 8.93 11.43
N THR A 202 15.26 8.86 10.37
CA THR A 202 16.47 9.67 10.19
C THR A 202 16.34 10.82 9.20
N SER A 203 15.41 10.75 8.24
CA SER A 203 15.39 11.71 7.11
C SER A 203 14.14 12.59 7.01
N LEU A 204 13.03 12.22 7.67
CA LEU A 204 11.79 12.99 7.60
C LEU A 204 11.58 13.88 8.83
N THR A 205 10.83 14.96 8.64
CA THR A 205 10.43 15.84 9.74
C THR A 205 9.57 15.08 10.75
N GLU A 206 9.48 15.58 11.99
CA GLU A 206 8.59 14.97 12.99
C GLU A 206 7.14 14.90 12.49
N GLU A 207 6.66 15.96 11.85
CA GLU A 207 5.30 16.01 11.30
C GLU A 207 5.07 14.93 10.25
N ASP A 208 5.99 14.80 9.29
CA ASP A 208 5.86 13.79 8.23
C ASP A 208 5.95 12.38 8.78
N ARG A 209 6.85 12.12 9.73
CA ARG A 209 6.96 10.81 10.40
C ARG A 209 5.68 10.46 11.13
N LEU A 210 5.11 11.39 11.91
CA LEU A 210 3.87 11.15 12.64
C LEU A 210 2.70 10.87 11.70
N GLU A 211 2.65 11.54 10.54
CA GLU A 211 1.62 11.26 9.54
C GLU A 211 1.81 9.89 8.86
N VAL A 212 3.05 9.47 8.59
CA VAL A 212 3.34 8.11 8.12
C VAL A 212 2.90 7.07 9.17
N HIS A 213 3.24 7.27 10.45
CA HIS A 213 2.80 6.35 11.51
C HIS A 213 1.27 6.32 11.65
N ARG A 214 0.59 7.46 11.48
CA ARG A 214 -0.88 7.53 11.44
C ARG A 214 -1.45 6.66 10.31
N ALA A 215 -0.87 6.75 9.12
CA ALA A 215 -1.25 5.92 7.99
C ALA A 215 -0.98 4.43 8.24
N THR A 216 0.20 4.09 8.80
CA THR A 216 0.58 2.72 9.16
C THR A 216 -0.44 2.07 10.10
N ILE A 217 -0.79 2.73 11.23
CA ILE A 217 -1.73 2.14 12.19
C ILE A 217 -3.17 2.08 11.65
N ALA A 218 -3.57 3.03 10.80
CA ALA A 218 -4.88 3.01 10.18
C ALA A 218 -5.01 1.83 9.20
N LEU A 219 -3.97 1.57 8.41
CA LEU A 219 -3.91 0.47 7.46
C LEU A 219 -3.83 -0.88 8.18
N ALA A 220 -2.87 -1.06 9.09
CA ALA A 220 -2.68 -2.30 9.82
C ALA A 220 -3.90 -2.61 10.71
N GLY A 221 -4.40 -1.65 11.48
CA GLY A 221 -5.63 -1.81 12.27
C GLY A 221 -6.84 -2.11 11.39
N GLY A 222 -6.95 -1.50 10.21
CA GLY A 222 -7.99 -1.79 9.22
C GLY A 222 -7.93 -3.23 8.69
N HIS A 223 -6.72 -3.72 8.41
CA HIS A 223 -6.51 -5.11 7.99
C HIS A 223 -6.91 -6.09 9.09
N LEU A 224 -6.49 -5.86 10.33
CA LEU A 224 -6.87 -6.66 11.50
C LEU A 224 -8.40 -6.71 11.68
N ARG A 225 -9.09 -5.56 11.61
CA ARG A 225 -10.57 -5.49 11.67
C ARG A 225 -11.23 -6.27 10.53
N SER A 226 -10.71 -6.15 9.32
CA SER A 226 -11.23 -6.86 8.14
C SER A 226 -11.16 -8.38 8.34
N GLN A 227 -10.05 -8.87 8.90
CA GLN A 227 -9.88 -10.29 9.14
C GLN A 227 -10.80 -10.83 10.24
N LEU A 228 -10.98 -10.08 11.34
CA LEU A 228 -11.95 -10.44 12.38
C LEU A 228 -13.37 -10.51 11.81
N ARG A 229 -13.74 -9.53 10.98
CA ARG A 229 -15.02 -9.55 10.28
C ARG A 229 -15.14 -10.76 9.36
N TYR A 230 -14.08 -11.13 8.64
CA TYR A 230 -14.07 -12.31 7.78
C TYR A 230 -14.40 -13.58 8.57
N TYR A 231 -13.69 -13.86 9.66
CA TYR A 231 -13.96 -15.05 10.47
C TYR A 231 -15.33 -15.01 11.13
N HIS A 232 -15.78 -13.84 11.57
CA HIS A 232 -17.14 -13.68 12.08
C HIS A 232 -18.20 -14.05 11.03
N MET A 233 -18.01 -13.62 9.77
CA MET A 233 -18.89 -14.02 8.66
C MET A 233 -18.80 -15.51 8.32
N GLN A 234 -17.71 -16.20 8.69
CA GLN A 234 -17.60 -17.66 8.58
C GLN A 234 -18.25 -18.40 9.76
N GLY A 235 -18.83 -17.69 10.73
CA GLY A 235 -19.57 -18.26 11.86
C GLY A 235 -18.78 -18.37 13.16
N THR A 236 -17.55 -17.84 13.23
CA THR A 236 -16.77 -17.82 14.47
C THR A 236 -17.23 -16.66 15.37
N PRO A 237 -17.60 -16.90 16.66
CA PRO A 237 -17.91 -15.82 17.60
C PRO A 237 -16.73 -14.86 17.78
N LEU A 238 -17.00 -13.57 17.96
CA LEU A 238 -15.93 -12.56 18.14
C LEU A 238 -15.19 -12.70 19.47
N ASP A 239 -15.85 -13.27 20.48
CA ASP A 239 -15.32 -13.56 21.81
C ASP A 239 -14.64 -14.95 21.91
N ASP A 240 -14.56 -15.68 20.80
CA ASP A 240 -13.87 -16.96 20.75
C ASP A 240 -12.35 -16.77 20.93
N ARG A 241 -11.79 -17.43 21.95
CA ARG A 241 -10.35 -17.40 22.23
C ARG A 241 -9.52 -17.92 21.06
N GLU A 242 -10.01 -18.91 20.31
CA GLU A 242 -9.30 -19.47 19.16
C GLU A 242 -9.25 -18.49 17.98
N LEU A 243 -10.28 -17.64 17.82
CA LEU A 243 -10.27 -16.57 16.84
C LEU A 243 -9.18 -15.54 17.15
N VAL A 244 -9.08 -15.15 18.41
CA VAL A 244 -8.06 -14.21 18.87
C VAL A 244 -6.65 -14.77 18.62
N LEU A 245 -6.41 -16.04 18.95
CA LEU A 245 -5.09 -16.66 18.72
C LEU A 245 -4.78 -16.83 17.22
N THR A 246 -5.77 -17.23 16.42
CA THR A 246 -5.61 -17.44 14.97
C THR A 246 -5.35 -16.12 14.23
N SER A 247 -6.12 -15.08 14.54
CA SER A 247 -5.94 -13.75 13.94
C SER A 247 -4.57 -13.16 14.29
N ARG A 248 -4.15 -13.31 15.55
CA ARG A 248 -2.83 -12.83 16.02
C ARG A 248 -1.65 -13.58 15.43
N ARG A 249 -1.78 -14.89 15.14
CA ARG A 249 -0.72 -15.65 14.47
C ARG A 249 -0.64 -15.33 12.98
N SER A 250 -1.79 -15.22 12.31
CA SER A 250 -1.86 -14.97 10.86
C SER A 250 -1.48 -13.54 10.46
N ASN A 251 -1.64 -12.56 11.37
CA ASN A 251 -1.31 -11.15 11.13
C ASN A 251 -0.17 -10.64 12.02
N ALA A 252 0.79 -11.49 12.37
CA ALA A 252 1.87 -11.09 13.28
C ALA A 252 2.58 -9.80 12.82
N LEU A 253 2.76 -9.63 11.49
CA LEU A 253 3.33 -8.43 10.90
C LEU A 253 2.44 -7.18 11.11
N ASP A 254 1.12 -7.27 10.87
CA ASP A 254 0.23 -6.12 11.08
C ASP A 254 0.17 -5.69 12.55
N PHE A 255 0.26 -6.64 13.48
CA PHE A 255 0.40 -6.31 14.90
C PHE A 255 1.72 -5.59 15.18
N SER A 256 2.84 -6.07 14.65
CA SER A 256 4.14 -5.39 14.79
C SER A 256 4.13 -3.98 14.20
N LEU A 257 3.58 -3.79 13.01
CA LEU A 257 3.42 -2.48 12.37
C LEU A 257 2.49 -1.55 13.16
N THR A 258 1.43 -2.12 13.75
CA THR A 258 0.53 -1.36 14.63
C THR A 258 1.27 -0.87 15.87
N ILE A 259 2.06 -1.72 16.53
CA ILE A 259 2.85 -1.32 17.71
C ILE A 259 3.90 -0.26 17.32
N GLU A 260 4.63 -0.50 16.23
CA GLU A 260 5.65 0.41 15.70
C GLU A 260 5.08 1.80 15.45
N GLY A 261 3.91 1.92 14.82
CA GLY A 261 3.26 3.21 14.60
C GLY A 261 2.58 3.81 15.85
N LEU A 262 2.11 2.99 16.80
CA LEU A 262 1.43 3.48 18.00
C LEU A 262 2.37 4.20 18.96
N VAL A 263 3.59 3.71 19.16
CA VAL A 263 4.52 4.27 20.15
C VAL A 263 4.83 5.75 19.89
N PRO A 264 5.22 6.18 18.67
CA PRO A 264 5.45 7.59 18.38
C PRO A 264 4.18 8.45 18.52
N LEU A 265 3.01 7.92 18.13
CA LEU A 265 1.74 8.63 18.24
C LEU A 265 1.31 8.85 19.70
N MET A 266 1.54 7.86 20.56
CA MET A 266 1.27 7.96 22.00
C MET A 266 2.21 8.98 22.68
N GLN A 267 3.50 8.99 22.30
CA GLN A 267 4.46 10.00 22.79
C GLN A 267 4.05 11.41 22.36
N ALA A 268 3.67 11.58 21.08
CA ALA A 268 3.16 12.85 20.57
C ALA A 268 1.84 13.27 21.23
N TYR A 269 0.97 12.31 21.57
CA TYR A 269 -0.28 12.57 22.27
C TYR A 269 -0.01 13.06 23.70
N GLU A 270 0.94 12.44 24.39
CA GLU A 270 1.36 12.87 25.73
C GLU A 270 1.93 14.29 25.70
N ALA A 271 2.80 14.60 24.74
CA ALA A 271 3.31 15.96 24.53
C ALA A 271 2.18 16.97 24.27
N ALA A 272 1.24 16.65 23.37
CA ALA A 272 0.09 17.49 23.07
C ALA A 272 -0.82 17.72 24.30
N CYS A 273 -0.93 16.74 25.20
CA CYS A 273 -1.62 16.89 26.48
C CYS A 273 -0.91 17.88 27.41
N ARG A 274 0.41 17.79 27.53
CA ARG A 274 1.22 18.71 28.35
C ARG A 274 1.18 20.15 27.82
N GLU A 275 1.16 20.30 26.50
CA GLU A 275 1.12 21.59 25.80
C GLU A 275 -0.28 22.24 25.77
N GLY A 276 -1.33 21.51 26.14
CA GLY A 276 -2.71 21.99 26.00
C GLY A 276 -3.19 22.08 24.53
N ALA A 277 -2.53 21.40 23.60
CA ALA A 277 -2.82 21.44 22.17
C ALA A 277 -4.05 20.59 21.80
N GLY A 278 -5.25 21.11 22.10
CA GLY A 278 -6.53 20.39 22.00
C GLY A 278 -6.81 19.72 20.66
N GLU A 279 -6.60 20.42 19.54
CA GLU A 279 -6.82 19.86 18.20
C GLU A 279 -5.80 18.77 17.84
N ARG A 280 -4.51 18.99 18.14
CA ARG A 280 -3.46 17.98 17.93
C ARG A 280 -3.77 16.72 18.74
N ARG A 281 -4.16 16.90 20.02
CA ARG A 281 -4.58 15.82 20.90
C ARG A 281 -5.76 15.01 20.33
N GLN A 282 -6.80 15.67 19.82
CA GLN A 282 -7.96 14.98 19.23
C GLN A 282 -7.59 14.20 17.96
N ARG A 283 -6.77 14.79 17.08
CA ARG A 283 -6.29 14.12 15.86
C ARG A 283 -5.49 12.86 16.19
N LEU A 284 -4.57 12.96 17.15
CA LEU A 284 -3.75 11.83 17.61
C LEU A 284 -4.59 10.74 18.30
N ALA A 285 -5.55 11.13 19.16
CA ALA A 285 -6.46 10.17 19.80
C ALA A 285 -7.28 9.39 18.76
N SER A 286 -7.81 10.07 17.74
CA SER A 286 -8.55 9.43 16.66
C SER A 286 -7.69 8.39 15.93
N ALA A 287 -6.45 8.74 15.60
CA ALA A 287 -5.50 7.82 15.00
C ALA A 287 -5.25 6.59 15.88
N ILE A 288 -4.90 6.80 17.16
CA ILE A 288 -4.63 5.72 18.12
C ILE A 288 -5.83 4.78 18.23
N LEU A 289 -7.05 5.32 18.35
CA LEU A 289 -8.27 4.52 18.41
C LEU A 289 -8.50 3.70 17.13
N GLN A 290 -8.20 4.25 15.95
CA GLN A 290 -8.26 3.50 14.70
C GLN A 290 -7.27 2.33 14.70
N GLY A 291 -6.05 2.51 15.23
CA GLY A 291 -5.06 1.44 15.33
C GLY A 291 -5.48 0.30 16.26
N ILE A 292 -5.91 0.63 17.48
CA ILE A 292 -6.21 -0.39 18.52
C ILE A 292 -7.59 -1.04 18.37
N SER A 293 -8.49 -0.47 17.56
CA SER A 293 -9.89 -0.89 17.47
C SER A 293 -10.12 -2.36 17.04
N ALA A 294 -9.12 -3.01 16.44
CA ALA A 294 -9.23 -4.44 16.12
C ALA A 294 -9.15 -5.33 17.37
N ASP A 295 -8.37 -4.94 18.37
CA ASP A 295 -8.20 -5.73 19.59
C ASP A 295 -8.00 -4.80 20.81
N PRO A 296 -9.02 -4.03 21.22
CA PRO A 296 -8.87 -3.07 22.32
C PRO A 296 -8.46 -3.74 23.63
N GLU A 297 -8.88 -4.99 23.86
CA GLU A 297 -8.52 -5.75 25.06
C GLU A 297 -7.02 -6.07 25.08
N LEU A 298 -6.40 -6.40 23.94
CA LEU A 298 -4.94 -6.55 23.83
C LEU A 298 -4.20 -5.32 24.32
N PHE A 299 -4.66 -4.14 23.91
CA PHE A 299 -3.97 -2.88 24.21
C PHE A 299 -4.29 -2.33 25.60
N VAL A 300 -5.44 -2.66 26.18
CA VAL A 300 -5.86 -2.16 27.50
C VAL A 300 -5.52 -3.13 28.63
N ASN A 301 -5.79 -4.43 28.45
CA ASN A 301 -5.74 -5.42 29.53
C ASN A 301 -4.62 -6.45 29.35
N ARG A 302 -4.09 -6.62 28.14
CA ARG A 302 -3.21 -7.75 27.81
C ARG A 302 -1.93 -7.33 27.08
N LEU A 303 -1.36 -6.17 27.45
CA LEU A 303 -0.11 -5.65 26.90
C LEU A 303 1.07 -6.63 27.07
N ASP A 304 1.01 -7.50 28.09
CA ASP A 304 1.96 -8.59 28.33
C ASP A 304 2.11 -9.54 27.13
N LEU A 305 1.05 -9.66 26.33
CA LEU A 305 1.02 -10.50 25.13
C LEU A 305 1.60 -9.82 23.88
N LEU A 306 1.93 -8.52 23.95
CA LEU A 306 2.57 -7.79 22.85
C LEU A 306 4.10 -7.94 22.84
N GLY A 307 4.71 -8.33 23.96
CA GLY A 307 6.16 -8.53 24.08
C GLY A 307 6.76 -9.47 23.01
N PRO A 308 6.07 -10.58 22.62
CA PRO A 308 6.49 -11.41 21.49
C PRO A 308 6.32 -10.78 20.11
N TYR A 309 5.39 -9.82 19.93
CA TYR A 309 5.14 -9.14 18.64
C TYR A 309 6.15 -8.03 18.33
N THR A 310 6.85 -7.52 19.35
CA THR A 310 8.04 -6.68 19.15
C THR A 310 9.30 -7.50 18.82
N MET A 311 9.15 -8.83 18.74
CA MET A 311 10.22 -9.83 18.58
C MET A 311 9.93 -10.76 17.40
N ILE A 312 9.29 -10.28 16.32
CA ILE A 312 8.82 -11.14 15.23
C ILE A 312 9.92 -11.65 14.29
N GLU A 313 11.13 -11.10 14.35
CA GLU A 313 12.28 -11.56 13.52
C GLU A 313 12.35 -13.10 13.39
N PRO A 314 12.27 -13.90 14.47
CA PRO A 314 12.39 -15.36 14.39
C PRO A 314 11.17 -16.07 13.79
N MET A 315 10.00 -15.43 13.71
CA MET A 315 8.82 -15.99 13.03
C MET A 315 8.94 -15.92 11.50
N PHE A 316 9.87 -15.10 11.00
CA PHE A 316 10.05 -14.84 9.56
C PHE A 316 11.47 -15.18 9.06
N ILE A 317 12.43 -15.42 9.95
CA ILE A 317 13.76 -15.96 9.61
C ILE A 317 13.70 -17.49 9.62
N SER A 318 13.89 -18.11 8.45
CA SER A 318 14.08 -19.56 8.33
C SER A 318 15.42 -19.97 9.00
N GLY A 319 15.37 -20.40 10.26
CA GLY A 319 16.54 -20.93 10.97
C GLY A 319 16.17 -22.05 11.93
N ASP A 320 16.75 -23.24 11.73
CA ASP A 320 16.50 -24.46 12.53
C ASP A 320 17.22 -24.45 13.90
N GLY A 321 17.19 -23.32 14.62
CA GLY A 321 17.86 -23.16 15.91
C GLY A 321 16.90 -22.73 17.03
N PRO A 322 17.13 -23.14 18.29
CA PRO A 322 16.34 -22.66 19.42
C PRO A 322 16.53 -21.15 19.61
N VAL A 323 15.41 -20.43 19.58
CA VAL A 323 15.36 -18.97 19.76
C VAL A 323 15.10 -18.66 21.22
N GLU A 324 16.05 -18.02 21.89
CA GLU A 324 15.89 -17.56 23.27
C GLU A 324 15.28 -16.14 23.26
N LEU A 325 13.97 -16.06 23.53
CA LEU A 325 13.20 -14.81 23.53
C LEU A 325 13.38 -14.08 24.87
N THR A 326 13.89 -12.84 24.84
CA THR A 326 13.90 -11.96 26.03
C THR A 326 12.88 -10.83 25.86
N PRO A 327 12.28 -10.29 26.94
CA PRO A 327 11.32 -9.19 26.89
C PRO A 327 11.82 -7.86 26.29
N ARG A 328 13.07 -7.78 25.81
CA ARG A 328 13.75 -6.54 25.38
C ARG A 328 14.33 -6.54 23.97
N GLY A 329 14.21 -7.58 23.15
CA GLY A 329 14.74 -7.50 21.77
C GLY A 329 16.24 -7.52 21.62
N GLN A 330 16.99 -7.84 22.67
CA GLN A 330 18.45 -7.73 22.64
C GLN A 330 19.13 -8.99 22.11
N ARG A 331 19.02 -9.17 20.79
CA ARG A 331 19.92 -9.88 19.85
C ARG A 331 19.35 -9.53 18.47
N GLN A 332 19.92 -8.70 17.60
CA GLN A 332 21.24 -8.83 16.97
C GLN A 332 21.72 -7.54 16.26
N VAL A 333 22.33 -6.59 16.96
CA VAL A 333 23.37 -5.75 16.34
C VAL A 333 24.54 -5.66 17.33
N ARG A 334 25.47 -6.60 17.22
CA ARG A 334 26.86 -6.31 17.52
C ARG A 334 27.53 -6.09 16.17
N LEU A 335 27.87 -4.83 15.90
CA LEU A 335 28.87 -4.48 14.88
C LEU A 335 30.23 -5.03 15.31
#